data_AF-A0A7D9L2H8-F1
#
_entry.id   AF-A0A7D9L2H8-F1
#
_cell.length_a   1.000
_cell.length_b   1.000
_cell.length_c   1.000
_cell.angle_alpha   90.00
_cell.angle_beta   90.00
_cell.angle_gamma   90.00
#
_symmetry.space_group_name_H-M   'P 1'
#
loop_
_entity.id
_entity.type
_entity.pdbx_description
1 polymer ?
#
loop_
_entity_poly.entity_id
_entity_poly.type
_entity_poly.pdbx_seq_one_letter_code
_entity_poly.pdbx_strand_id
1 'polypeptide(L)'
;MSDSTSDDITTTTYLSDSNDLDGSSNPKKAKVTRKTHGAAVYRTKFNPQWREKFPFIDKVSDDIYSFYCNICKRSVKCSHMGITDIERHVGNQMHIANVKAARGQRTINFPRYDSPLIEKTTRAEVKIATMLVKHNIPLAVADELTPLFQDVFSDSQIAKNFSSRRTKTCIINGAVAPRFQSILVDKMKNGMDHLP
;
A
#
# COMPACT_ATOMS: atom_id res chain seq x y z
N MET A 1 -26.06 -5.74 58.26
CA MET A 1 -27.50 -6.03 58.40
C MET A 1 -28.15 -5.74 57.07
N SER A 2 -28.80 -6.76 56.47
CA SER A 2 -29.99 -6.69 55.57
C SER A 2 -29.98 -5.73 54.37
N ASP A 3 -30.44 -6.05 53.17
CA ASP A 3 -30.96 -7.27 52.55
C ASP A 3 -31.05 -6.95 51.03
N SER A 4 -31.40 -7.97 50.29
CA SER A 4 -31.41 -8.27 48.86
C SER A 4 -32.25 -7.37 47.91
N THR A 5 -31.93 -7.56 46.61
CA THR A 5 -32.84 -7.79 45.43
C THR A 5 -33.30 -6.68 44.46
N SER A 6 -33.02 -7.00 43.17
CA SER A 6 -33.79 -6.93 41.91
C SER A 6 -34.19 -5.62 41.21
N ASP A 7 -33.66 -5.52 39.96
CA ASP A 7 -34.34 -5.39 38.66
C ASP A 7 -35.57 -4.48 38.53
N ASP A 8 -35.51 -3.45 37.67
CA ASP A 8 -35.85 -3.53 36.24
C ASP A 8 -36.31 -2.17 35.65
N ILE A 9 -36.02 -2.00 34.36
CA ILE A 9 -36.62 -1.19 33.28
C ILE A 9 -37.72 -0.14 33.60
N THR A 10 -37.60 1.09 33.05
CA THR A 10 -38.49 1.84 32.09
C THR A 10 -38.27 3.37 32.21
N THR A 11 -37.88 4.09 31.16
CA THR A 11 -38.70 4.74 30.10
C THR A 11 -39.42 6.03 30.54
N THR A 12 -38.94 7.16 30.03
CA THR A 12 -39.71 8.41 29.86
C THR A 12 -39.76 8.66 28.34
N THR A 13 -40.82 8.26 27.63
CA THR A 13 -41.98 9.06 27.16
C THR A 13 -41.57 10.47 26.70
N TYR A 14 -41.75 10.86 25.43
CA TYR A 14 -42.87 11.63 24.84
C TYR A 14 -42.50 11.80 23.34
N LEU A 15 -43.33 11.79 22.29
CA LEU A 15 -44.77 11.75 22.04
C LEU A 15 -44.94 11.12 20.64
N SER A 16 -45.95 10.29 20.48
CA SER A 16 -46.46 9.81 19.20
C SER A 16 -47.60 10.71 18.74
N ASP A 17 -47.59 11.14 17.49
CA ASP A 17 -48.80 11.26 16.68
C ASP A 17 -48.54 10.66 15.29
N SER A 18 -49.32 9.61 15.02
CA SER A 18 -49.53 8.90 13.76
C SER A 18 -50.26 9.81 12.75
N ASN A 19 -50.39 9.60 11.45
CA ASN A 19 -50.19 8.56 10.44
C ASN A 19 -49.77 9.35 9.16
N ASP A 20 -49.15 8.81 8.11
CA ASP A 20 -49.77 7.91 7.14
C ASP A 20 -48.71 7.34 6.20
N LEU A 21 -48.99 6.13 5.75
CA LEU A 21 -48.25 5.33 4.80
C LEU A 21 -48.23 5.99 3.42
N ASP A 22 -47.05 6.19 2.84
CA ASP A 22 -46.86 5.96 1.41
C ASP A 22 -45.43 5.50 1.11
N GLY A 23 -45.32 4.21 0.81
CA GLY A 23 -44.12 3.61 0.28
C GLY A 23 -43.93 4.02 -1.18
N SER A 24 -43.19 5.09 -1.43
CA SER A 24 -42.67 5.37 -2.77
C SER A 24 -41.25 4.80 -2.92
N SER A 25 -41.19 3.50 -3.21
CA SER A 25 -40.03 2.88 -3.82
C SER A 25 -39.81 3.52 -5.20
N ASN A 26 -38.99 4.55 -5.27
CA ASN A 26 -38.65 5.19 -6.55
C ASN A 26 -37.83 4.21 -7.41
N PRO A 27 -38.35 3.67 -8.52
CA PRO A 27 -37.60 2.73 -9.34
C PRO A 27 -36.51 3.51 -10.07
N LYS A 28 -35.25 3.10 -9.89
CA LYS A 28 -34.13 3.57 -10.72
C LYS A 28 -34.51 3.31 -12.19
N LYS A 29 -34.92 4.37 -12.90
CA LYS A 29 -35.26 4.28 -14.33
C LYS A 29 -34.08 3.65 -15.06
N ALA A 30 -34.23 2.41 -15.48
CA ALA A 30 -33.28 1.74 -16.34
C ALA A 30 -33.17 2.59 -17.61
N LYS A 31 -31.98 3.13 -17.88
CA LYS A 31 -31.71 3.71 -19.21
C LYS A 31 -31.80 2.56 -20.19
N VAL A 32 -32.92 2.48 -20.92
CA VAL A 32 -33.08 1.59 -22.07
C VAL A 32 -32.09 2.08 -23.12
N THR A 33 -30.91 1.48 -23.15
CA THR A 33 -30.01 1.60 -24.30
C THR A 33 -30.64 0.79 -25.42
N ARG A 34 -31.05 1.48 -26.50
CA ARG A 34 -31.44 0.78 -27.73
C ARG A 34 -30.22 -0.01 -28.19
N LYS A 35 -30.26 -1.34 -28.07
CA LYS A 35 -29.26 -2.21 -28.69
C LYS A 35 -29.52 -2.15 -30.19
N THR A 36 -28.73 -1.36 -30.89
CA THR A 36 -28.61 -1.45 -32.34
C THR A 36 -28.01 -2.83 -32.66
N HIS A 37 -28.87 -3.80 -32.94
CA HIS A 37 -28.43 -5.07 -33.53
C HIS A 37 -27.83 -4.75 -34.90
N GLY A 38 -26.51 -4.91 -35.04
CA GLY A 38 -25.81 -4.77 -36.32
C GLY A 38 -24.54 -3.92 -36.32
N ALA A 39 -24.18 -3.23 -35.22
CA ALA A 39 -22.87 -2.58 -35.15
C ALA A 39 -21.78 -3.65 -34.93
N ALA A 40 -20.86 -3.79 -35.87
CA ALA A 40 -19.70 -4.67 -35.73
C ALA A 40 -18.90 -4.27 -34.47
N VAL A 41 -18.74 -5.22 -33.54
CA VAL A 41 -17.95 -5.02 -32.32
C VAL A 41 -16.50 -5.32 -32.64
N TYR A 42 -15.71 -4.27 -32.88
CA TYR A 42 -14.27 -4.40 -33.02
C TYR A 42 -13.63 -4.43 -31.64
N ARG A 43 -12.73 -5.41 -31.43
CA ARG A 43 -11.93 -5.50 -30.21
C ARG A 43 -10.49 -5.13 -30.49
N THR A 44 -10.00 -4.11 -29.83
CA THR A 44 -8.63 -3.65 -30.00
C THR A 44 -7.68 -4.43 -29.09
N LYS A 45 -6.62 -5.00 -29.67
CA LYS A 45 -5.54 -5.66 -28.93
C LYS A 45 -4.55 -4.61 -28.42
N PHE A 46 -3.84 -4.94 -27.36
CA PHE A 46 -2.74 -4.11 -26.87
C PHE A 46 -1.67 -3.94 -27.94
N ASN A 47 -1.35 -2.69 -28.29
CA ASN A 47 -0.23 -2.37 -29.17
C ASN A 47 0.98 -1.92 -28.34
N PRO A 48 2.14 -2.63 -28.42
CA PRO A 48 3.37 -2.22 -27.73
C PRO A 48 3.86 -0.80 -28.04
N GLN A 49 3.55 -0.26 -29.22
CA GLN A 49 3.93 1.11 -29.62
C GLN A 49 3.32 2.18 -28.69
N TRP A 50 2.19 1.88 -28.05
CA TRP A 50 1.59 2.81 -27.08
C TRP A 50 2.49 3.14 -25.89
N ARG A 51 3.54 2.34 -25.63
CA ARG A 51 4.56 2.61 -24.62
C ARG A 51 5.36 3.88 -24.89
N GLU A 52 5.48 4.31 -26.15
CA GLU A 52 6.18 5.56 -26.50
C GLU A 52 5.48 6.78 -25.89
N LYS A 53 4.14 6.81 -25.97
CA LYS A 53 3.31 7.87 -25.37
C LYS A 53 3.07 7.62 -23.87
N PHE A 54 2.99 6.36 -23.46
CA PHE A 54 2.63 5.96 -22.10
C PHE A 54 3.66 4.96 -21.53
N PRO A 55 4.84 5.42 -21.09
CA PRO A 55 5.93 4.53 -20.66
C PRO A 55 5.62 3.67 -19.43
N PHE A 56 4.56 4.00 -18.68
CA PHE A 56 4.14 3.26 -17.49
C PHE A 56 3.21 2.08 -17.78
N ILE A 57 2.90 1.76 -19.04
CA ILE A 57 2.05 0.61 -19.39
C ILE A 57 2.87 -0.58 -19.89
N ASP A 58 2.40 -1.78 -19.57
CA ASP A 58 2.98 -3.05 -19.99
C ASP A 58 1.95 -4.00 -20.59
N LYS A 59 2.45 -5.04 -21.28
CA LYS A 59 1.59 -6.12 -21.80
C LYS A 59 1.18 -7.03 -20.66
N VAL A 60 -0.02 -7.60 -20.75
CA VAL A 60 -0.46 -8.69 -19.87
C VAL A 60 -0.22 -10.00 -20.62
N SER A 61 0.44 -10.99 -20.00
CA SER A 61 0.71 -12.29 -20.61
C SER A 61 -0.58 -13.06 -20.91
N ASP A 62 -1.54 -12.94 -20.01
CA ASP A 62 -2.74 -13.80 -20.00
C ASP A 62 -3.89 -13.19 -20.83
N ASP A 63 -3.82 -11.89 -21.15
CA ASP A 63 -4.88 -11.19 -21.88
C ASP A 63 -4.34 -10.11 -22.82
N ILE A 64 -4.41 -10.40 -24.12
CA ILE A 64 -4.02 -9.51 -25.20
C ILE A 64 -4.93 -8.28 -25.37
N TYR A 65 -6.11 -8.28 -24.73
CA TYR A 65 -7.07 -7.17 -24.77
C TYR A 65 -7.02 -6.30 -23.50
N SER A 66 -5.99 -6.49 -22.69
CA SER A 66 -5.70 -5.67 -21.52
C SER A 66 -4.27 -5.14 -21.55
N PHE A 67 -4.05 -4.04 -20.86
CA PHE A 67 -2.73 -3.54 -20.52
C PHE A 67 -2.56 -3.50 -19.01
N TYR A 68 -1.33 -3.65 -18.55
CA TYR A 68 -0.96 -3.46 -17.16
C TYR A 68 -0.51 -2.02 -16.93
N CYS A 69 -1.01 -1.36 -15.89
CA CYS A 69 -0.55 -0.03 -15.51
C CYS A 69 0.38 -0.13 -14.29
N ASN A 70 1.64 0.31 -14.45
CA ASN A 70 2.64 0.27 -13.39
C ASN A 70 2.39 1.28 -12.26
N ILE A 71 1.59 2.32 -12.49
CA ILE A 71 1.20 3.31 -11.48
C ILE A 71 0.04 2.78 -10.64
N CYS A 72 -0.95 2.16 -11.29
CA CYS A 72 -2.13 1.61 -10.61
C CYS A 72 -1.97 0.15 -10.15
N LYS A 73 -0.85 -0.49 -10.52
CA LYS A 73 -0.54 -1.90 -10.24
C LYS A 73 -1.69 -2.85 -10.57
N ARG A 74 -2.33 -2.63 -11.73
CA ARG A 74 -3.50 -3.41 -12.16
C ARG A 74 -3.60 -3.52 -13.67
N SER A 75 -4.28 -4.58 -14.10
CA SER A 75 -4.69 -4.79 -15.49
C SER A 75 -5.98 -4.04 -15.80
N VAL A 76 -6.02 -3.40 -16.97
CA VAL A 76 -7.14 -2.59 -17.47
C VAL A 76 -7.43 -3.01 -18.91
N LYS A 77 -8.72 -3.14 -19.25
CA LYS A 77 -9.16 -3.53 -20.60
C LYS A 77 -8.94 -2.39 -21.59
N CYS A 78 -8.39 -2.70 -22.76
CA CYS A 78 -8.30 -1.80 -23.92
C CYS A 78 -9.12 -2.30 -25.12
N SER A 79 -9.98 -3.30 -24.90
CA SER A 79 -10.76 -3.96 -25.95
C SER A 79 -11.77 -3.04 -26.64
N HIS A 80 -12.16 -1.91 -26.07
CA HIS A 80 -13.27 -1.10 -26.60
C HIS A 80 -12.79 -0.06 -27.60
N MET A 81 -11.83 0.78 -27.20
CA MET A 81 -11.29 1.87 -28.03
C MET A 81 -9.76 1.97 -27.96
N GLY A 82 -9.08 0.91 -27.52
CA GLY A 82 -7.62 0.83 -27.58
C GLY A 82 -6.94 1.97 -26.83
N ILE A 83 -6.30 2.89 -27.56
CA ILE A 83 -5.58 4.03 -26.99
C ILE A 83 -6.48 4.97 -26.20
N THR A 84 -7.74 5.16 -26.60
CA THR A 84 -8.69 6.02 -25.87
C THR A 84 -9.06 5.41 -24.51
N ASP A 85 -9.02 4.07 -24.38
CA ASP A 85 -9.21 3.43 -23.08
C ASP A 85 -8.05 3.75 -22.13
N ILE A 86 -6.83 3.91 -22.66
CA ILE A 86 -5.65 4.33 -21.91
C ILE A 86 -5.81 5.79 -21.48
N GLU A 87 -6.22 6.68 -22.38
CA GLU A 87 -6.44 8.10 -22.05
C GLU A 87 -7.51 8.27 -20.98
N ARG A 88 -8.62 7.52 -21.09
CA ARG A 88 -9.66 7.46 -20.07
C ARG A 88 -9.13 6.92 -18.74
N HIS A 89 -8.27 5.91 -18.76
CA HIS A 89 -7.63 5.40 -17.55
C HIS A 89 -6.74 6.45 -16.88
N VAL A 90 -5.94 7.18 -17.65
CA VAL A 90 -5.04 8.25 -17.15
C VAL A 90 -5.85 9.40 -16.53
N GLY A 91 -6.99 9.74 -17.13
CA GLY A 91 -7.90 10.76 -16.61
C GLY A 91 -8.75 10.33 -15.41
N ASN A 92 -8.71 9.05 -15.00
CA ASN A 92 -9.48 8.58 -13.87
C ASN A 92 -8.92 9.12 -12.55
N GLN A 93 -9.79 9.52 -11.62
CA GLN A 93 -9.42 9.99 -10.28
C GLN A 93 -8.48 9.01 -9.56
N MET A 94 -8.68 7.70 -9.71
CA MET A 94 -7.80 6.68 -9.14
C MET A 94 -6.36 6.81 -9.64
N HIS A 95 -6.17 6.99 -10.96
CA HIS A 95 -4.85 7.14 -11.54
C HIS A 95 -4.20 8.46 -11.08
N ILE A 96 -4.96 9.56 -11.12
CA ILE A 96 -4.50 10.88 -10.69
C ILE A 96 -4.09 10.87 -9.21
N ALA A 97 -4.88 10.24 -8.34
CA ALA A 97 -4.57 10.09 -6.92
C ALA A 97 -3.27 9.29 -6.71
N ASN A 98 -3.09 8.18 -7.43
CA ASN A 98 -1.87 7.38 -7.35
C ASN A 98 -0.64 8.14 -7.86
N VAL A 99 -0.76 8.92 -8.94
CA VAL A 99 0.32 9.79 -9.43
C VAL A 99 0.69 10.83 -8.39
N LYS A 100 -0.29 11.48 -7.76
CA LYS A 100 -0.05 12.46 -6.68
C LYS A 100 0.63 11.82 -5.48
N ALA A 101 0.14 10.65 -5.05
CA ALA A 101 0.74 9.91 -3.94
C ALA A 101 2.18 9.48 -4.24
N ALA A 102 2.44 8.97 -5.45
CA ALA A 102 3.78 8.57 -5.88
C ALA A 102 4.76 9.77 -5.94
N ARG A 103 4.30 10.95 -6.37
CA ARG A 103 5.10 12.19 -6.35
C ARG A 103 5.39 12.69 -4.94
N GLY A 104 4.46 12.50 -4.00
CA GLY A 104 4.62 12.91 -2.60
C GLY A 104 5.47 11.96 -1.77
N GLN A 105 5.71 10.73 -2.23
CA GLN A 105 6.59 9.79 -1.55
C GLN A 105 8.05 10.26 -1.65
N ARG A 106 8.68 10.48 -0.49
CA ARG A 106 10.11 10.71 -0.42
C ARG A 106 10.85 9.46 -0.89
N THR A 107 11.81 9.64 -1.79
CA THR A 107 12.80 8.59 -2.08
C THR A 107 13.56 8.27 -0.78
N ILE A 108 13.78 6.98 -0.51
CA ILE A 108 14.59 6.56 0.63
C ILE A 108 16.02 7.03 0.36
N ASN A 109 16.40 8.16 0.95
CA ASN A 109 17.77 8.65 0.86
C ASN A 109 18.61 7.87 1.88
N PHE A 110 19.47 6.99 1.38
CA PHE A 110 20.44 6.33 2.24
C PHE A 110 21.50 7.37 2.65
N PRO A 111 21.77 7.56 3.95
CA PRO A 111 22.78 8.51 4.39
C PRO A 111 24.13 8.14 3.79
N ARG A 112 24.86 9.14 3.28
CA ARG A 112 26.28 8.97 2.95
C ARG A 112 27.06 8.82 4.24
N TYR A 113 28.06 7.93 4.22
CA TYR A 113 28.93 7.69 5.36
C TYR A 113 29.99 8.79 5.45
N ASP A 114 29.54 9.97 5.88
CA ASP A 114 30.39 11.15 5.96
C ASP A 114 31.14 11.23 7.32
N SER A 115 30.74 10.41 8.31
CA SER A 115 31.45 10.30 9.59
C SER A 115 31.33 8.90 10.23
N PRO A 116 32.31 8.51 11.08
CA PRO A 116 32.25 7.25 11.82
C PRO A 116 31.03 7.12 12.76
N LEU A 117 30.53 8.25 13.27
CA LEU A 117 29.37 8.27 14.16
C LEU A 117 28.08 7.94 13.41
N ILE A 118 27.92 8.48 12.19
CA ILE A 118 26.78 8.17 11.31
C ILE A 118 26.78 6.69 10.94
N GLU A 119 27.95 6.12 10.64
CA GLU A 119 28.07 4.68 10.34
C GLU A 119 27.63 3.81 11.53
N LYS A 120 28.15 4.10 12.73
CA LYS A 120 27.79 3.38 13.96
C LYS A 120 26.30 3.49 14.27
N THR A 121 25.73 4.69 14.09
CA THR A 121 24.29 4.93 14.29
C THR A 121 23.47 4.14 13.28
N THR A 122 23.79 4.23 11.99
CA THR A 122 23.11 3.49 10.92
C THR A 122 23.17 1.98 11.17
N ARG A 123 24.33 1.47 11.62
CA ARG A 123 24.50 0.05 11.98
C ARG A 123 23.58 -0.36 13.14
N ALA A 124 23.44 0.49 14.16
CA ALA A 124 22.51 0.24 15.27
C ALA A 124 21.05 0.23 14.77
N GLU A 125 20.66 1.20 13.94
CA GLU A 125 19.31 1.27 13.35
C GLU A 125 18.97 0.01 12.55
N VAL A 126 19.89 -0.47 11.70
CA VAL A 126 19.70 -1.70 10.90
C VAL A 126 19.59 -2.94 11.80
N LYS A 127 20.40 -3.03 12.86
CA LYS A 127 20.34 -4.16 13.81
C LYS A 127 19.00 -4.22 14.54
N ILE A 128 18.52 -3.07 15.05
CA ILE A 128 17.21 -2.99 15.72
C ILE A 128 16.09 -3.34 14.75
N ALA A 129 16.09 -2.79 13.54
CA ALA A 129 15.09 -3.09 12.52
C ALA A 129 15.08 -4.59 12.16
N THR A 130 16.26 -5.20 12.00
CA THR A 130 16.40 -6.63 11.72
C THR A 130 15.90 -7.49 12.88
N MET A 131 16.15 -7.09 14.13
CA MET A 131 15.62 -7.75 15.32
C MET A 131 14.08 -7.72 15.34
N LEU A 132 13.47 -6.56 15.05
CA LEU A 132 12.01 -6.45 15.00
C LEU A 132 11.42 -7.43 13.97
N VAL A 133 11.99 -7.50 12.77
CA VAL A 133 11.54 -8.44 11.72
C VAL A 133 11.76 -9.89 12.12
N LYS A 134 12.96 -10.23 12.62
CA LYS A 134 13.33 -11.60 13.01
C LYS A 134 12.38 -12.16 14.05
N HIS A 135 11.91 -11.32 14.97
CA HIS A 135 11.01 -11.72 16.06
C HIS A 135 9.54 -11.42 15.76
N ASN A 136 9.20 -11.04 14.52
CA ASN A 136 7.84 -10.68 14.11
C ASN A 136 7.19 -9.60 15.01
N ILE A 137 8.01 -8.67 15.51
CA ILE A 137 7.57 -7.54 16.33
C ILE A 137 7.05 -6.45 15.38
N PRO A 138 5.88 -5.84 15.66
CA PRO A 138 5.35 -4.77 14.85
C PRO A 138 6.36 -3.61 14.70
N LEU A 139 6.61 -3.16 13.47
CA LEU A 139 7.51 -2.02 13.20
C LEU A 139 7.02 -0.72 13.83
N ALA A 140 5.75 -0.65 14.24
CA ALA A 140 5.20 0.45 15.04
C ALA A 140 5.95 0.62 16.37
N VAL A 141 6.50 -0.45 16.95
CA VAL A 141 7.30 -0.39 18.19
C VAL A 141 8.56 0.47 18.00
N ALA A 142 9.12 0.54 16.78
CA ALA A 142 10.30 1.38 16.50
C ALA A 142 10.08 2.87 16.79
N ASP A 143 8.83 3.35 16.71
CA ASP A 143 8.51 4.75 17.02
C ASP A 143 8.66 5.07 18.51
N GLU A 144 8.42 4.09 19.38
CA GLU A 144 8.55 4.21 20.83
C GLU A 144 10.00 3.92 21.28
N LEU A 145 10.73 3.08 20.54
CA LEU A 145 12.13 2.77 20.85
C LEU A 145 13.06 3.98 20.70
N THR A 146 12.78 4.87 19.75
CA THR A 146 13.60 6.06 19.51
C THR A 146 13.68 6.99 20.74
N PRO A 147 12.56 7.51 21.28
CA PRO A 147 12.61 8.34 22.49
C PRO A 147 13.10 7.55 23.70
N LEU A 148 12.75 6.26 23.82
CA LEU A 148 13.21 5.42 24.92
C LEU A 148 14.74 5.28 24.94
N PHE A 149 15.39 5.06 23.80
CA PHE A 149 16.86 4.96 23.75
C PHE A 149 17.54 6.29 24.07
N GLN A 150 16.96 7.41 23.65
CA GLN A 150 17.50 8.73 23.95
C GLN A 150 17.41 9.07 25.44
N ASP A 151 16.37 8.59 26.12
CA ASP A 151 16.16 8.76 27.56
C ASP A 151 17.07 7.83 28.38
N VAL A 152 17.02 6.51 28.10
CA VAL A 152 17.77 5.49 28.85
C VAL A 152 19.29 5.61 28.64
N PHE A 153 19.73 6.01 27.44
CA PHE A 153 21.15 6.11 27.07
C PHE A 153 21.56 7.55 26.75
N SER A 154 21.30 8.47 27.70
CA SER A 154 21.53 9.91 27.55
C SER A 154 23.02 10.32 27.41
N ASP A 155 23.95 9.45 27.76
CA ASP A 155 25.40 9.62 27.58
C ASP A 155 25.86 9.24 26.16
N SER A 156 25.13 8.37 25.48
CA SER A 156 25.49 7.84 24.16
C SER A 156 25.13 8.78 23.03
N GLN A 157 26.15 9.26 22.31
CA GLN A 157 25.96 10.02 21.07
C GLN A 157 25.27 9.20 19.97
N ILE A 158 25.38 7.86 20.02
CA ILE A 158 24.68 6.96 19.09
C ILE A 158 23.18 6.97 19.38
N ALA A 159 22.80 6.88 20.66
CA ALA A 159 21.40 6.91 21.06
C ALA A 159 20.74 8.26 20.75
N LYS A 160 21.46 9.37 20.97
CA LYS A 160 21.01 10.72 20.58
C LYS A 160 20.73 10.84 19.08
N ASN A 161 21.60 10.28 18.24
CA ASN A 161 21.44 10.31 16.79
C ASN A 161 20.51 9.21 16.23
N PHE A 162 20.15 8.24 17.06
CA PHE A 162 19.22 7.19 16.70
C PHE A 162 17.86 7.83 16.38
N SER A 163 17.37 7.61 15.17
CA SER A 163 16.12 8.20 14.68
C SER A 163 15.30 7.20 13.86
N SER A 164 15.52 5.91 14.10
CA SER A 164 14.87 4.82 13.36
C SER A 164 13.41 4.64 13.79
N ARG A 165 12.51 5.19 12.97
CA ARG A 165 11.05 5.05 13.06
C ARG A 165 10.53 4.13 11.96
N ARG A 166 9.21 3.86 11.92
CA ARG A 166 8.60 2.94 10.91
C ARG A 166 9.03 3.26 9.46
N THR A 167 9.17 4.54 9.11
CA THR A 167 9.59 4.96 7.76
C THR A 167 11.06 4.70 7.45
N LYS A 168 11.94 4.71 8.45
CA LYS A 168 13.35 4.32 8.31
C LYS A 168 13.52 2.79 8.30
N THR A 169 12.61 2.05 8.93
CA THR A 169 12.61 0.57 8.83
C THR A 169 12.31 0.07 7.40
N CYS A 170 11.83 0.93 6.49
CA CYS A 170 11.79 0.64 5.05
C CYS A 170 13.17 0.32 4.44
N ILE A 171 14.28 0.68 5.11
CA ILE A 171 15.64 0.22 4.80
C ILE A 171 15.69 -1.31 4.71
N ILE A 172 14.84 -2.02 5.47
CA ILE A 172 14.71 -3.47 5.37
C ILE A 172 14.36 -3.88 3.94
N ASN A 173 13.30 -3.32 3.37
CA ASN A 173 12.87 -3.68 2.01
C ASN A 173 13.85 -3.20 0.93
N GLY A 174 14.45 -2.02 1.12
CA GLY A 174 15.31 -1.40 0.11
C GLY A 174 16.75 -1.91 0.07
N ALA A 175 17.33 -2.27 1.22
CA ALA A 175 18.75 -2.61 1.33
C ALA A 175 19.00 -4.01 1.90
N VAL A 176 18.21 -4.42 2.89
CA VAL A 176 18.44 -5.68 3.61
C VAL A 176 17.83 -6.87 2.84
N ALA A 177 16.59 -6.73 2.36
CA ALA A 177 15.87 -7.78 1.65
C ALA A 177 16.57 -8.24 0.35
N PRO A 178 17.11 -7.35 -0.52
CA PRO A 178 17.83 -7.78 -1.70
C PRO A 178 19.06 -8.63 -1.38
N ARG A 179 19.76 -8.35 -0.27
CA ARG A 179 20.91 -9.14 0.19
C ARG A 179 20.48 -10.53 0.68
N PHE A 180 19.40 -10.62 1.46
CA PHE A 180 18.88 -11.91 1.88
C PHE A 180 18.37 -12.73 0.69
N GLN A 181 17.73 -12.08 -0.28
CA GLN A 181 17.28 -12.71 -1.50
C GLN A 181 18.46 -13.24 -2.34
N SER A 182 19.53 -12.46 -2.50
CA SER A 182 20.71 -12.92 -3.24
C SER A 182 21.37 -14.12 -2.55
N ILE A 183 21.54 -14.06 -1.22
CA ILE A 183 22.07 -15.17 -0.42
C ILE A 183 21.19 -16.42 -0.58
N LEU A 184 19.87 -16.26 -0.54
CA LEU A 184 18.94 -17.37 -0.72
C LEU A 184 19.06 -17.99 -2.11
N VAL A 185 19.13 -17.17 -3.16
CA VAL A 185 19.31 -17.63 -4.55
C VAL A 185 20.65 -18.35 -4.72
N ASP A 186 21.73 -17.81 -4.15
CA ASP A 186 23.06 -18.43 -4.22
C ASP A 186 23.07 -19.79 -3.51
N LYS A 187 22.42 -19.90 -2.34
CA LYS A 187 22.25 -21.19 -1.63
C LYS A 187 21.44 -22.20 -2.45
N MET A 188 20.36 -21.75 -3.08
CA MET A 188 19.54 -22.61 -3.94
C MET A 188 20.32 -23.11 -5.18
N LYS A 189 21.29 -22.33 -5.66
CA LYS A 189 22.15 -22.69 -6.81
C LYS A 189 23.33 -23.56 -6.43
N ASN A 190 23.96 -23.31 -5.28
CA ASN A 190 25.26 -23.89 -4.92
C ASN A 190 25.18 -25.03 -3.90
N GLY A 191 23.99 -25.37 -3.39
CA GLY A 191 23.84 -26.41 -2.38
C GLY A 191 24.26 -25.95 -0.97
N MET A 192 23.60 -26.47 0.05
CA MET A 192 23.75 -26.04 1.45
C MET A 192 25.09 -26.49 2.05
N ASP A 193 26.15 -25.68 1.93
CA ASP A 193 27.32 -25.81 2.81
C ASP A 193 27.43 -24.62 3.77
N HIS A 194 27.16 -24.95 5.04
CA HIS A 194 27.48 -24.27 6.31
C HIS A 194 27.15 -22.77 6.50
N LEU A 195 26.28 -22.50 7.49
CA LEU A 195 26.20 -21.20 8.17
C LEU A 195 26.91 -21.32 9.54
N PRO A 196 27.75 -20.36 9.95
CA PRO A 196 28.14 -20.17 11.35
C PRO A 196 26.98 -19.68 12.22
#